data_AF-A0A3Q0STU7-F1
#
_entry.id   AF-A0A3Q0STU7-F1
#
_cell.length_a   1.000
_cell.length_b   1.000
_cell.length_c   1.000
_cell.angle_alpha   90.00
_cell.angle_beta   90.00
_cell.angle_gamma   90.00
#
_symmetry.space_group_name_H-M   'P 1'
#
loop_
_entity.id
_entity.type
_entity.pdbx_description
1 polymer ?
#
loop_
_entity_poly.entity_id
_entity_poly.type
_entity_poly.pdbx_seq_one_letter_code
_entity_poly.pdbx_strand_id
1 'polypeptide(L)'
;MDHHWVAKAWLSDVGLPQYSQAFHNHLIDGRVLNSLTRRDLERHLNITKKFHQALQARRIQCEHQNADPLVWTAHRVMKWIRDIDLKEFAESLLNSGVHGAVMVLDPTFNTDTMATVLGIPSSKHMVRRHLVEEMKTLIGQASPKARNGRDLSCHSSYGSLPREVRDHTPPRAEGSPIRGYTSIEVTNV
;
A
#
# COMPACT_ATOMS: atom_id res chain seq x y z
N MET A 1 -17.45 9.37 13.76
CA MET A 1 -16.86 8.18 13.12
C MET A 1 -16.05 7.45 14.17
N ASP A 2 -16.43 6.22 14.51
CA ASP A 2 -15.69 5.41 15.49
C ASP A 2 -14.44 4.76 14.88
N HIS A 3 -13.56 4.23 15.74
CA HIS A 3 -12.30 3.61 15.33
C HIS A 3 -12.48 2.30 14.54
N HIS A 4 -13.61 1.59 14.68
CA HIS A 4 -13.85 0.34 13.96
C HIS A 4 -14.17 0.63 12.49
N TRP A 5 -15.04 1.61 12.27
CA TRP A 5 -15.38 2.10 10.94
C TRP A 5 -14.16 2.71 10.24
N VAL A 6 -13.39 3.53 10.95
CA VAL A 6 -12.13 4.10 10.43
C VAL A 6 -11.16 3.00 10.02
N ALA A 7 -10.96 1.99 10.87
CA ALA A 7 -9.99 0.93 10.60
C ALA A 7 -10.42 -0.02 9.46
N LYS A 8 -11.71 -0.36 9.35
CA LYS A 8 -12.18 -1.42 8.43
C LYS A 8 -12.81 -0.93 7.14
N ALA A 9 -13.53 0.18 7.17
CA ALA A 9 -14.21 0.72 5.99
C ALA A 9 -13.38 1.84 5.38
N TRP A 10 -13.20 2.94 6.12
CA TRP A 10 -12.56 4.14 5.60
C TRP A 10 -11.15 3.89 5.06
N LEU A 11 -10.30 3.19 5.81
CA LEU A 11 -8.95 2.85 5.35
C LEU A 11 -8.96 1.98 4.08
N SER A 12 -9.93 1.10 3.93
CA SER A 12 -10.07 0.30 2.70
C SER A 12 -10.47 1.20 1.53
N ASP A 13 -11.42 2.10 1.74
CA ASP A 13 -11.94 3.02 0.73
C ASP A 13 -10.87 4.01 0.23
N VAL A 14 -9.97 4.46 1.13
CA VAL A 14 -8.84 5.33 0.75
C VAL A 14 -7.61 4.56 0.26
N GLY A 15 -7.70 3.23 0.11
CA GLY A 15 -6.62 2.39 -0.41
C GLY A 15 -5.43 2.20 0.56
N LEU A 16 -5.69 2.28 1.86
CA LEU A 16 -4.74 2.10 2.95
C LEU A 16 -5.07 0.91 3.90
N PRO A 17 -5.61 -0.23 3.43
CA PRO A 17 -6.05 -1.33 4.29
C PRO A 17 -4.92 -1.96 5.12
N GLN A 18 -3.66 -1.83 4.69
CA GLN A 18 -2.49 -2.32 5.41
C GLN A 18 -2.31 -1.69 6.80
N TYR A 19 -2.88 -0.50 7.03
CA TYR A 19 -2.83 0.16 8.33
C TYR A 19 -4.03 -0.16 9.23
N SER A 20 -4.98 -0.97 8.74
CA SER A 20 -6.23 -1.32 9.45
C SER A 20 -5.96 -1.84 10.87
N GLN A 21 -5.06 -2.82 11.01
CA GLN A 21 -4.73 -3.39 12.31
C GLN A 21 -4.09 -2.36 13.26
N ALA A 22 -3.24 -1.49 12.74
CA ALA A 22 -2.60 -0.45 13.52
C ALA A 22 -3.62 0.59 14.03
N PHE A 23 -4.53 1.05 13.16
CA PHE A 23 -5.58 1.99 13.53
C PHE A 23 -6.57 1.38 14.52
N HIS A 24 -6.88 0.09 14.36
CA HIS A 24 -7.72 -0.64 15.29
C HIS A 24 -7.08 -0.75 16.67
N ASN A 25 -5.81 -1.20 16.73
CA ASN A 25 -5.08 -1.38 17.99
C ASN A 25 -4.88 -0.06 18.76
N HIS A 26 -4.70 1.06 18.06
CA HIS A 26 -4.48 2.38 18.67
C HIS A 26 -5.77 3.20 18.80
N LEU A 27 -6.94 2.59 18.58
CA LEU A 27 -8.26 3.22 18.75
C LEU A 27 -8.40 4.55 17.99
N ILE A 28 -7.83 4.63 16.79
CA ILE A 28 -7.84 5.86 15.99
C ILE A 28 -9.25 6.08 15.44
N ASP A 29 -10.03 6.92 16.12
CA ASP A 29 -11.34 7.41 15.67
C ASP A 29 -11.18 8.67 14.79
N GLY A 30 -12.30 9.18 14.25
CA GLY A 30 -12.27 10.34 13.37
C GLY A 30 -11.74 11.63 14.03
N ARG A 31 -11.81 11.75 15.37
CA ARG A 31 -11.27 12.91 16.09
C ARG A 31 -9.77 12.74 16.31
N VAL A 32 -9.34 11.55 16.72
CA VAL A 32 -7.93 11.21 16.92
C VAL A 32 -7.16 11.39 15.61
N LEU A 33 -7.75 10.96 14.49
CA LEU A 33 -7.19 11.15 13.15
C LEU A 33 -6.77 12.60 12.87
N ASN A 34 -7.60 13.57 13.27
CA ASN A 34 -7.33 15.00 13.09
C ASN A 34 -6.24 15.55 14.03
N SER A 35 -5.86 14.79 15.05
CA SER A 35 -4.86 15.19 16.06
C SER A 35 -3.52 14.43 15.96
N LEU A 36 -3.38 13.52 14.99
CA LEU A 36 -2.17 12.72 14.85
C LEU A 36 -0.93 13.59 14.63
N THR A 37 0.05 13.46 15.51
CA THR A 37 1.33 14.14 15.36
C THR A 37 2.28 13.34 14.48
N ARG A 38 3.35 13.97 13.97
CA ARG A 38 4.43 13.27 13.25
C ARG A 38 4.95 12.05 14.03
N ARG A 39 5.09 12.19 15.35
CA ARG A 39 5.56 11.11 16.22
C ARG A 39 4.59 9.94 16.25
N ASP A 40 3.29 10.20 16.18
CA ASP A 40 2.26 9.15 16.15
C ASP A 40 2.23 8.44 14.80
N LEU A 41 2.42 9.17 13.69
CA LEU A 41 2.57 8.59 12.35
C LEU A 41 3.81 7.69 12.27
N GLU A 42 4.92 8.09 12.88
CA GLU A 42 6.16 7.29 12.92
C GLU A 42 6.01 6.06 13.82
N ARG A 43 5.46 6.21 15.03
CA ARG A 43 5.38 5.15 16.04
C ARG A 43 4.30 4.12 15.74
N HIS A 44 3.12 4.56 15.30
CA HIS A 44 1.96 3.69 15.19
C HIS A 44 1.67 3.28 13.75
N LEU A 45 2.06 4.11 12.76
CA LEU A 45 1.79 3.85 11.34
C LEU A 45 3.05 3.56 10.53
N ASN A 46 4.23 3.53 11.16
CA ASN A 46 5.51 3.29 10.52
C ASN A 46 5.80 4.21 9.31
N ILE A 47 5.18 5.41 9.28
CA ILE A 47 5.45 6.44 8.27
C ILE A 47 6.77 7.12 8.66
N THR A 48 7.87 6.45 8.35
CA THR A 48 9.22 6.85 8.74
C THR A 48 9.94 7.60 7.63
N LYS A 49 11.04 8.27 7.96
CA LYS A 49 11.98 8.83 6.97
C LYS A 49 12.41 7.80 5.92
N LYS A 50 12.56 6.53 6.29
CA LYS A 50 12.89 5.43 5.36
C LYS A 50 11.75 5.15 4.37
N PHE A 51 10.50 5.17 4.83
CA PHE A 51 9.33 5.05 3.95
C PHE A 51 9.30 6.20 2.92
N HIS A 52 9.52 7.43 3.37
CA HIS A 52 9.61 8.58 2.46
C HIS A 52 10.74 8.43 1.43
N GLN A 53 11.92 7.97 1.84
CA GLN A 53 13.03 7.70 0.94
C GLN A 53 12.71 6.59 -0.08
N ALA A 54 12.06 5.51 0.34
CA ALA A 54 11.63 4.44 -0.55
C ALA A 54 10.59 4.92 -1.58
N LEU A 55 9.61 5.73 -1.15
CA LEU A 55 8.64 6.34 -2.05
C LEU A 55 9.31 7.28 -3.06
N GLN A 56 10.27 8.10 -2.59
CA GLN A 56 11.03 8.99 -3.45
C GLN A 56 11.88 8.21 -4.47
N ALA A 57 12.53 7.12 -4.04
CA ALA A 57 13.29 6.26 -4.93
C ALA A 57 12.40 5.64 -6.02
N ARG A 58 11.21 5.14 -5.67
CA ARG A 58 10.22 4.65 -6.64
C ARG A 58 9.81 5.76 -7.63
N ARG A 59 9.57 6.98 -7.14
CA ARG A 59 9.24 8.13 -8.01
C ARG A 59 10.33 8.45 -9.02
N ILE A 60 11.59 8.45 -8.60
CA ILE A 60 12.74 8.70 -9.48
C ILE A 60 12.83 7.62 -10.56
N GLN A 61 12.63 6.34 -10.20
CA GLN A 61 12.62 5.23 -11.17
C GLN A 61 11.54 5.39 -12.25
N CYS A 62 10.40 5.98 -11.87
CA CYS A 62 9.25 6.15 -12.77
C CYS A 62 9.29 7.46 -13.56
N GLU A 63 10.31 8.30 -13.39
CA GLU A 63 10.36 9.61 -14.04
C GLU A 63 10.46 9.51 -15.58
N HIS A 64 11.07 8.44 -16.07
CA HIS A 64 11.33 8.20 -17.50
C HIS A 64 10.66 6.93 -18.03
N GLN A 65 9.88 6.23 -17.20
CA GLN A 65 9.24 4.96 -17.55
C GLN A 65 7.77 4.97 -17.15
N ASN A 66 6.93 4.32 -17.95
CA ASN A 66 5.50 4.21 -17.69
C ASN A 66 5.20 3.06 -16.70
N ALA A 67 5.87 3.08 -15.54
CA ALA A 67 5.77 2.04 -14.51
C ALA A 67 5.20 2.60 -13.21
N ASP A 68 4.57 1.72 -12.42
CA ASP A 68 4.07 2.00 -11.07
C ASP A 68 3.30 3.33 -10.95
N PRO A 69 2.16 3.47 -11.66
CA PRO A 69 1.39 4.71 -11.70
C PRO A 69 0.95 5.18 -10.31
N LEU A 70 0.83 4.26 -9.33
CA LEU A 70 0.46 4.56 -7.95
C LEU A 70 1.31 5.68 -7.32
N VAL A 71 2.61 5.75 -7.65
CA VAL A 71 3.51 6.76 -7.06
C VAL A 71 3.58 8.07 -7.85
N TRP A 72 2.89 8.16 -8.99
CA TRP A 72 2.99 9.30 -9.89
C TRP A 72 2.43 10.56 -9.26
N THR A 73 3.24 11.62 -9.32
CA THR A 73 2.81 12.97 -9.00
C THR A 73 1.93 13.51 -10.13
N ALA A 74 1.14 14.56 -9.86
CA ALA A 74 0.38 15.27 -10.90
C ALA A 74 1.29 15.71 -12.06
N HIS A 75 2.51 16.17 -11.74
CA HIS A 75 3.51 16.52 -12.76
C HIS A 75 3.89 15.33 -13.65
N ARG A 76 4.09 14.14 -13.06
CA ARG A 76 4.42 12.94 -13.84
C ARG A 76 3.27 12.50 -14.74
N VAL A 77 2.02 12.59 -14.27
CA VAL A 77 0.81 12.35 -15.07
C VAL A 77 0.75 13.31 -16.25
N MET A 78 0.98 14.60 -16.01
CA MET A 78 1.02 15.61 -17.05
C MET A 78 2.13 15.37 -18.08
N LYS A 79 3.32 14.92 -17.63
CA LYS A 79 4.39 14.49 -18.54
C LYS A 79 3.93 13.31 -19.40
N TRP A 80 3.31 12.30 -18.81
CA TRP A 80 2.77 11.16 -19.56
C TRP A 80 1.74 11.59 -20.61
N ILE A 81 0.81 12.50 -20.29
CA ILE A 81 -0.15 13.07 -21.27
C ILE A 81 0.59 13.73 -22.45
N ARG A 82 1.69 14.45 -22.21
CA ARG A 82 2.51 14.99 -23.29
C ARG A 82 3.21 13.91 -24.10
N ASP A 83 3.70 12.86 -23.44
CA ASP A 83 4.43 11.75 -24.06
C ASP A 83 3.53 10.90 -24.98
N ILE A 84 2.22 10.84 -24.70
CA ILE A 84 1.23 10.13 -25.54
C ILE A 84 0.59 11.02 -26.62
N ASP A 85 1.27 12.09 -27.02
CA ASP A 85 0.82 13.05 -28.04
C ASP A 85 -0.44 13.86 -27.70
N LEU A 86 -0.80 13.98 -26.41
CA LEU A 86 -1.94 14.78 -25.93
C LEU A 86 -1.51 16.10 -25.26
N LYS A 87 -0.36 16.66 -25.67
CA LYS A 87 0.27 17.83 -25.04
C LYS A 87 -0.61 19.08 -24.97
N GLU A 88 -1.51 19.29 -25.94
CA GLU A 88 -2.43 20.45 -25.96
C GLU A 88 -3.44 20.43 -24.81
N PHE A 89 -3.69 19.25 -24.24
CA PHE A 89 -4.61 19.06 -23.12
C PHE A 89 -3.89 19.04 -21.76
N ALA A 90 -2.57 18.90 -21.72
CA ALA A 90 -1.83 18.60 -20.50
C ALA A 90 -1.97 19.67 -19.40
N GLU A 91 -2.01 20.95 -19.78
CA GLU A 91 -2.08 22.07 -18.84
C GLU A 91 -3.39 22.10 -18.03
N SER A 92 -4.46 21.48 -18.52
CA SER A 92 -5.73 21.33 -17.77
C SER A 92 -5.58 20.52 -16.49
N LEU A 93 -4.50 19.72 -16.36
CA LEU A 93 -4.21 18.96 -15.15
C LEU A 93 -3.67 19.84 -14.01
N LEU A 94 -3.25 21.07 -14.29
CA LEU A 94 -2.85 22.01 -13.25
C LEU A 94 -4.00 22.23 -12.28
N ASN A 95 -3.75 21.99 -11.00
CA ASN A 95 -4.73 22.13 -9.91
C ASN A 95 -5.98 21.23 -10.02
N SER A 96 -6.00 20.27 -10.96
CA SER A 96 -7.10 19.29 -11.10
C SER A 96 -7.19 18.28 -9.95
N GLY A 97 -6.10 18.14 -9.18
CA GLY A 97 -5.97 17.10 -8.17
C GLY A 97 -5.68 15.69 -8.74
N VAL A 98 -5.63 15.52 -10.07
CA VAL A 98 -5.32 14.24 -10.70
C VAL A 98 -3.87 13.86 -10.44
N HIS A 99 -3.70 12.70 -9.83
CA HIS A 99 -2.40 12.08 -9.57
C HIS A 99 -2.55 10.55 -9.60
N GLY A 100 -1.42 9.86 -9.57
CA GLY A 100 -1.34 8.42 -9.75
C GLY A 100 -2.20 7.60 -8.77
N ALA A 101 -2.23 7.99 -7.49
CA ALA A 101 -3.01 7.28 -6.49
C ALA A 101 -4.52 7.36 -6.76
N VAL A 102 -5.05 8.53 -7.15
CA VAL A 102 -6.46 8.65 -7.59
C VAL A 102 -6.71 7.79 -8.82
N MET A 103 -5.82 7.80 -9.81
CA MET A 103 -6.01 7.01 -11.04
C MET A 103 -6.05 5.49 -10.80
N VAL A 104 -5.42 5.00 -9.74
CA VAL A 104 -5.24 3.55 -9.48
C VAL A 104 -6.15 3.05 -8.35
N LEU A 105 -6.38 3.86 -7.31
CA LEU A 105 -7.08 3.46 -6.10
C LEU A 105 -8.55 3.89 -6.07
N ASP A 106 -8.93 4.95 -6.79
CA ASP A 106 -10.32 5.41 -6.82
C ASP A 106 -11.11 4.59 -7.86
N PRO A 107 -12.04 3.71 -7.45
CA PRO A 107 -12.80 2.87 -8.37
C PRO A 107 -13.77 3.66 -9.26
N THR A 108 -14.06 4.91 -8.90
CA THR A 108 -14.92 5.81 -9.70
C THR A 108 -14.13 6.57 -10.76
N PHE A 109 -12.79 6.62 -10.63
CA PHE A 109 -11.93 7.30 -11.59
C PHE A 109 -11.69 6.43 -12.82
N ASN A 110 -12.20 6.87 -13.97
CA ASN A 110 -12.10 6.16 -15.24
C ASN A 110 -11.65 7.09 -16.38
N THR A 111 -11.56 6.55 -17.60
CA THR A 111 -11.08 7.32 -18.75
C THR A 111 -12.02 8.46 -19.13
N ASP A 112 -13.34 8.33 -18.92
CA ASP A 112 -14.29 9.42 -19.19
C ASP A 112 -14.08 10.59 -18.21
N THR A 113 -13.81 10.29 -16.94
CA THR A 113 -13.43 11.30 -15.93
C THR A 113 -12.13 12.00 -16.33
N MET A 114 -11.10 11.25 -16.72
CA MET A 114 -9.83 11.82 -17.20
C MET A 114 -10.03 12.69 -18.45
N ALA A 115 -10.82 12.24 -19.43
CA ALA A 115 -11.12 13.02 -20.63
C ALA A 115 -11.86 14.32 -20.31
N THR A 116 -12.74 14.29 -19.30
CA THR A 116 -13.46 15.48 -18.81
C THR A 116 -12.52 16.47 -18.14
N VAL A 117 -11.63 16.00 -17.27
CA VAL A 117 -10.59 16.85 -16.65
C VAL A 117 -9.67 17.45 -17.71
N LEU A 118 -9.30 16.66 -18.72
CA LEU A 118 -8.46 17.10 -19.84
C LEU A 118 -9.16 18.10 -20.77
N GLY A 119 -10.46 18.35 -20.59
CA GLY A 119 -11.26 19.20 -21.47
C GLY A 119 -11.45 18.62 -22.87
N ILE A 120 -11.33 17.31 -23.05
CA ILE A 120 -11.48 16.64 -24.35
C ILE A 120 -12.98 16.46 -24.64
N PRO A 121 -13.55 17.17 -25.63
CA PRO A 121 -14.97 17.07 -25.95
C PRO A 121 -15.37 15.66 -26.42
N SER A 122 -16.64 15.29 -26.20
CA SER A 122 -17.17 13.99 -26.65
C SER A 122 -17.14 13.80 -28.17
N SER A 123 -17.14 14.90 -28.94
CA SER A 123 -17.01 14.88 -30.40
C SER A 123 -15.61 14.49 -30.89
N LYS A 124 -14.55 14.62 -30.06
CA LYS A 124 -13.18 14.21 -30.42
C LYS A 124 -12.97 12.71 -30.21
N HIS A 125 -13.73 11.88 -30.93
CA HIS A 125 -13.75 10.43 -30.73
C HIS A 125 -12.39 9.75 -30.88
N MET A 126 -11.55 10.16 -31.84
CA MET A 126 -10.23 9.57 -32.02
C MET A 126 -9.28 9.85 -30.86
N VAL A 127 -9.32 11.07 -30.32
CA VAL A 127 -8.51 11.48 -29.16
C VAL A 127 -8.93 10.71 -27.92
N ARG A 128 -10.25 10.58 -27.71
CA ARG A 128 -10.79 9.79 -26.59
C ARG A 128 -10.43 8.31 -26.70
N ARG A 129 -10.53 7.72 -27.91
CA ARG A 129 -10.12 6.33 -28.15
C ARG A 129 -8.64 6.10 -27.85
N HIS A 130 -7.78 7.02 -28.30
CA HIS A 130 -6.34 6.99 -28.02
C HIS A 130 -6.06 7.03 -26.51
N LEU A 131 -6.70 7.96 -25.78
CA LEU A 131 -6.56 8.04 -24.33
C LEU A 131 -6.99 6.75 -23.61
N VAL A 132 -8.06 6.09 -24.07
CA VAL A 132 -8.51 4.79 -23.53
C VAL A 132 -7.45 3.71 -23.71
N GLU A 133 -6.83 3.62 -24.90
CA GLU A 133 -5.80 2.63 -25.21
C GLU A 133 -4.54 2.85 -24.36
N GLU A 134 -4.09 4.09 -24.24
CA GLU A 134 -2.93 4.47 -23.43
C GLU A 134 -3.18 4.26 -21.94
N MET A 135 -4.34 4.64 -21.42
CA MET A 135 -4.69 4.46 -20.01
C MET A 135 -4.81 2.97 -19.64
N LYS A 136 -5.40 2.16 -20.53
CA LYS A 136 -5.46 0.71 -20.37
C LYS A 136 -4.06 0.08 -20.36
N THR A 137 -3.16 0.56 -21.22
CA THR A 137 -1.77 0.10 -21.26
C THR A 137 -1.03 0.46 -19.97
N LEU A 138 -1.18 1.71 -19.49
CA LEU A 138 -0.56 2.20 -18.26
C LEU A 138 -1.00 1.41 -17.01
N ILE A 139 -2.32 1.24 -16.83
CA ILE A 139 -2.88 0.58 -15.65
C ILE A 139 -2.77 -0.94 -15.76
N GLY A 140 -2.88 -1.51 -16.97
CA GLY A 140 -2.73 -2.94 -17.21
C GLY A 140 -1.34 -3.46 -16.85
N GLN A 141 -0.29 -2.68 -17.09
CA GLN A 141 1.09 -3.01 -16.70
C GLN A 141 1.37 -2.79 -15.20
N ALA A 142 0.53 -2.01 -14.52
CA ALA A 142 0.66 -1.72 -13.09
C ALA A 142 0.11 -2.84 -12.18
N SER A 143 -0.68 -3.77 -12.73
CA SER A 143 -1.26 -4.85 -11.93
C SER A 143 -0.17 -5.77 -11.38
N PRO A 144 -0.17 -6.08 -10.07
CA PRO A 144 0.86 -6.93 -9.45
C PRO A 144 0.93 -8.34 -10.07
N LYS A 145 -0.11 -8.80 -10.79
CA LYS A 145 -0.10 -10.07 -11.54
C LYS A 145 0.88 -10.08 -12.74
N ALA A 146 1.25 -8.93 -13.30
CA ALA A 146 2.19 -8.84 -14.43
C ALA A 146 3.67 -8.85 -13.99
N ARG A 147 3.95 -8.73 -12.68
CA ARG A 147 5.31 -8.58 -12.13
C ARG A 147 6.02 -9.92 -11.88
N ASN A 148 5.41 -11.06 -12.22
CA ASN A 148 5.99 -12.40 -11.98
C ASN A 148 7.04 -12.86 -13.02
N GLY A 149 7.41 -12.03 -13.99
CA GLY A 149 8.11 -12.50 -15.19
C GLY A 149 9.62 -12.27 -15.29
N ARG A 150 10.20 -11.24 -14.67
CA ARG A 150 11.61 -10.88 -14.94
C ARG A 150 12.30 -10.28 -13.71
N ASP A 151 13.22 -11.07 -13.17
CA ASP A 151 14.35 -10.74 -12.29
C ASP A 151 14.16 -9.59 -11.29
N LEU A 152 13.64 -9.95 -10.11
CA LEU A 152 13.84 -9.21 -8.87
C LEU A 152 14.44 -10.16 -7.83
N SER A 153 15.69 -10.55 -8.05
CA SER A 153 16.60 -10.85 -6.94
C SER A 153 16.98 -9.54 -6.27
N CYS A 154 16.06 -9.00 -5.47
CA CYS A 154 16.39 -7.96 -4.50
C CYS A 154 15.51 -8.23 -3.28
N HIS A 155 16.10 -8.95 -2.33
CA HIS A 155 15.62 -9.22 -0.97
C HIS A 155 14.22 -8.69 -0.65
N SER A 156 13.24 -9.59 -0.72
CA SER A 156 12.02 -9.49 0.08
C SER A 156 12.42 -9.50 1.56
N SER A 157 12.63 -8.31 2.11
CA SER A 157 12.74 -8.07 3.55
C SER A 157 11.97 -6.80 3.87
N TYR A 158 10.72 -6.74 3.42
CA TYR A 158 9.74 -5.86 4.01
C TYR A 158 9.11 -6.63 5.17
N GLY A 159 9.43 -6.18 6.38
CA GLY A 159 9.21 -6.90 7.63
C GLY A 159 7.82 -7.52 7.73
N SER A 160 7.80 -8.84 7.89
CA SER A 160 6.72 -9.48 8.62
C SER A 160 6.69 -8.86 10.01
N LEU A 161 5.51 -8.45 10.49
CA LEU A 161 5.30 -8.14 11.89
C LEU A 161 5.85 -9.31 12.74
N PRO A 162 6.50 -9.07 13.88
CA PRO A 162 6.93 -10.16 14.75
C PRO A 162 5.68 -10.98 15.13
N ARG A 163 5.62 -12.24 14.71
CA ARG A 163 4.73 -13.20 15.35
C ARG A 163 5.26 -13.35 16.77
N GLU A 164 4.39 -13.14 17.75
CA GLU A 164 4.69 -13.49 19.13
C GLU A 164 5.24 -14.92 19.19
N VAL A 165 6.35 -15.06 19.91
CA VAL A 165 6.98 -16.33 20.21
C VAL A 165 5.96 -17.16 20.99
N ARG A 166 5.41 -18.18 20.33
CA ARG A 166 4.67 -19.23 21.00
C ARG A 166 5.68 -20.00 21.86
N ASP A 167 5.45 -19.99 23.16
CA ASP A 167 6.25 -20.67 24.18
C ASP A 167 6.52 -22.12 23.77
N HIS A 168 7.80 -22.48 23.65
CA HIS A 168 8.20 -23.86 23.34
C HIS A 168 8.43 -24.60 24.66
N THR A 169 7.47 -25.41 25.05
CA THR A 169 7.66 -26.51 26.01
C THR A 169 8.79 -27.43 25.54
N PRO A 170 9.79 -27.75 26.37
CA PRO A 170 10.91 -28.61 25.97
C PRO A 170 10.46 -30.09 25.85
N PRO A 171 11.05 -30.86 24.90
CA PRO A 171 10.69 -32.24 24.68
C PRO A 171 11.28 -33.18 25.73
N ARG A 172 10.46 -34.19 26.06
CA ARG A 172 10.75 -35.32 26.93
C ARG A 172 11.84 -36.21 26.31
N ALA A 173 12.94 -36.43 27.01
CA ALA A 173 13.95 -37.42 26.64
C ALA A 173 13.83 -38.65 27.55
N GLU A 174 13.50 -39.78 26.93
CA GLU A 174 13.60 -41.14 27.46
C GLU A 174 15.07 -41.46 27.80
N GLY A 175 15.31 -42.00 29.00
CA GLY A 175 16.64 -42.44 29.42
C GLY A 175 16.75 -42.60 30.93
N SER A 176 16.10 -43.61 31.50
CA SER A 176 16.27 -43.96 32.92
C SER A 176 17.22 -45.15 33.07
N PRO A 177 18.34 -45.02 33.80
CA PRO A 177 18.99 -46.15 34.43
C PRO A 177 18.38 -46.41 35.81
N ILE A 178 18.12 -47.68 36.06
CA ILE A 178 17.63 -48.26 37.30
C ILE A 178 18.61 -47.99 38.45
N ARG A 179 18.12 -47.47 39.59
CA ARG A 179 18.74 -47.72 40.89
C ARG A 179 17.73 -47.65 42.05
N GLY A 180 17.41 -48.83 42.59
CA GLY A 180 17.44 -49.13 44.02
C GLY A 180 16.43 -48.47 44.96
N TYR A 181 15.51 -49.29 45.45
CA TYR A 181 14.67 -49.10 46.64
C TYR A 181 15.39 -48.50 47.86
N THR A 182 14.69 -47.68 48.64
CA THR A 182 14.50 -47.90 50.08
C THR A 182 13.31 -47.07 50.59
N SER A 183 12.38 -47.76 51.24
CA SER A 183 11.19 -47.28 51.93
C SER A 183 11.52 -46.28 53.04
N ILE A 184 10.62 -45.34 53.33
CA ILE A 184 10.27 -44.91 54.70
C ILE A 184 8.80 -44.44 54.70
N GLU A 185 8.13 -44.82 55.78
CA GLU A 185 6.70 -44.91 56.02
C GLU A 185 6.01 -43.58 56.33
N VAL A 186 4.69 -43.61 56.15
CA VAL A 186 3.71 -42.56 56.46
C VAL A 186 3.46 -42.51 57.97
N THR A 187 3.44 -41.31 58.55
CA THR A 187 2.65 -41.03 59.76
C THR A 187 1.95 -39.69 59.61
N ASN A 188 0.62 -39.76 59.45
CA ASN A 188 -0.29 -38.64 59.68
C ASN A 188 -0.43 -38.40 61.18
N VAL A 189 -0.46 -37.14 61.59
CA VAL A 189 -1.14 -36.65 62.79
C VAL A 189 -1.97 -35.45 62.39
#